data_AF-A0ABD1ETA4-F1
#
_entry.id   AF-A0ABD1ETA4-F1
#
_cell.length_a   1.000
_cell.length_b   1.000
_cell.length_c   1.000
_cell.angle_alpha   90.00
_cell.angle_beta   90.00
_cell.angle_gamma   90.00
#
_symmetry.space_group_name_H-M   'P 1'
#
loop_
_entity.id
_entity.type
_entity.pdbx_description
1 polymer ?
#
loop_
_entity_poly.entity_id
_entity_poly.type
_entity_poly.pdbx_seq_one_letter_code
_entity_poly.pdbx_strand_id
1 'polypeptide(L)'
;MWPEIETVKNEKRRELVLSGMEISERIKKTGLDPDLFTLTDLNYFSLTETCLQDIGSDISELLNLQTLILHSNRLETFNDAITRLPKLKILDVSSNFIKTLPESIASLSQIVSLNFSNNQLDSFPNLIDTSKLCVLDLSENRLTTFPDIISPKLTCLSELKLQRNNIEVIPNSITQLPALKTLNLNDNKIKTLPGELADCHKLKEVNLQGNPINDKRLFKLINQCRTKQILDYVKQNCPKTTNNINESSKKGKSKKNSEKDLESSQSEDNLVEYKYKISIKPSDESFKVVVDNSTKSIREHIVCCLINNINFTEETCKSFIKLQNKLHDGICNKRNSATIATHDFKKLESSMVKYTTFPPDKLIIKPLNHPNEITGAQLFTKLQIEANNLRKLKKKTTYSGIHKYLYLIEGKPVYPCLINEKQVVISFPPITNSDVTKIESSTTKIFVEVTSSLSQFACKNAMGELLKEMISLLETDLEVQQVRILNEEDQLKVIFPAKNDLIFDKNLAINVIRI
;
A
#
# COMPACT_ATOMS: atom_id res chain seq x y z
N MET A 1 12.41 27.73 23.67
CA MET A 1 12.39 26.35 24.16
C MET A 1 10.98 25.79 24.34
N TRP A 2 10.63 24.80 23.52
CA TRP A 2 9.44 23.98 23.68
C TRP A 2 9.61 23.00 24.85
N PRO A 3 8.53 22.66 25.59
CA PRO A 3 8.61 21.78 26.77
C PRO A 3 9.23 20.40 26.47
N GLU A 4 8.96 19.85 25.30
CA GLU A 4 9.47 18.54 24.87
C GLU A 4 10.99 18.58 24.67
N ILE A 5 11.54 19.69 24.16
CA ILE A 5 12.98 19.92 23.97
C ILE A 5 13.66 20.09 25.33
N GLU A 6 13.06 20.88 26.22
CA GLU A 6 13.54 21.07 27.59
C GLU A 6 13.62 19.74 28.36
N THR A 7 12.58 18.91 28.24
CA THR A 7 12.53 17.58 28.85
C THR A 7 13.67 16.70 28.34
N VAL A 8 13.88 16.63 27.02
CA VAL A 8 14.96 15.84 26.41
C VAL A 8 16.33 16.31 26.90
N LYS A 9 16.53 17.63 27.02
CA LYS A 9 17.76 18.23 27.52
C LYS A 9 18.03 17.88 28.99
N ASN A 10 17.03 18.05 29.86
CA ASN A 10 17.15 17.83 31.30
C ASN A 10 17.34 16.35 31.65
N GLU A 11 16.62 15.47 30.96
CA GLU A 11 16.68 14.02 31.18
C GLU A 11 17.80 13.33 30.38
N LYS A 12 18.57 14.08 29.57
CA LYS A 12 19.63 13.56 28.69
C LYS A 12 19.13 12.43 27.77
N ARG A 13 17.92 12.58 27.25
CA ARG A 13 17.33 11.62 26.31
C ARG A 13 18.02 11.72 24.95
N ARG A 14 18.07 10.60 24.23
CA ARG A 14 18.66 10.50 22.88
C ARG A 14 17.61 10.39 21.78
N GLU A 15 16.35 10.60 22.14
CA GLU A 15 15.21 10.43 21.26
C GLU A 15 14.26 11.59 21.46
N LEU A 16 13.85 12.21 20.35
CA LEU A 16 12.83 13.24 20.33
C LEU A 16 11.78 12.88 19.28
N VAL A 17 10.53 12.88 19.70
CA VAL A 17 9.36 12.65 18.83
C VAL A 17 8.43 13.84 18.99
N LEU A 18 8.13 14.47 17.87
CA LEU A 18 7.22 15.59 17.77
C LEU A 18 6.20 15.24 16.68
N SER A 19 4.91 15.27 17.00
CA SER A 19 3.92 14.95 15.98
C SER A 19 2.56 15.59 16.24
N GLY A 20 1.79 15.68 15.16
CA GLY A 20 0.39 16.06 15.21
C GLY A 20 0.12 17.58 15.21
N MET A 21 -1.15 17.92 15.41
CA MET A 21 -1.69 19.25 15.17
C MET A 21 -1.10 20.32 16.11
N GLU A 22 -0.84 19.99 17.37
CA GLU A 22 -0.31 20.97 18.33
C GLU A 22 1.09 21.46 17.92
N ILE A 23 1.98 20.52 17.60
CA ILE A 23 3.31 20.85 17.08
C ILE A 23 3.19 21.61 15.75
N SER A 24 2.27 21.18 14.88
CA SER A 24 2.01 21.86 13.61
C SER A 24 1.59 23.34 13.81
N GLU A 25 0.74 23.64 14.78
CA GLU A 25 0.34 25.02 15.07
C GLU A 25 1.49 25.84 15.66
N ARG A 26 2.36 25.23 16.49
CA ARG A 26 3.58 25.91 16.98
C ARG A 26 4.53 26.24 15.83
N ILE A 27 4.79 25.30 14.92
CA ILE A 27 5.60 25.52 13.72
C ILE A 27 5.02 26.65 12.87
N LYS A 28 3.70 26.65 12.67
CA LYS A 28 3.01 27.68 11.89
C LYS A 28 3.13 29.07 12.50
N LYS A 29 3.14 29.17 13.84
CA LYS A 29 3.18 30.44 14.57
C LYS A 29 4.59 31.01 14.71
N THR A 30 5.57 30.18 15.04
CA THR A 30 6.92 30.65 15.43
C THR A 30 8.06 29.99 14.65
N GLY A 31 7.76 29.06 13.73
CA GLY A 31 8.77 28.19 13.13
C GLY A 31 9.22 27.09 14.09
N LEU A 32 10.23 26.33 13.66
CA LEU A 32 10.90 25.35 14.52
C LEU A 32 11.69 26.04 15.62
N ASP A 33 11.64 25.48 16.81
CA ASP A 33 12.42 25.99 17.94
C ASP A 33 13.93 25.76 17.70
N PRO A 34 14.76 26.81 17.61
CA PRO A 34 16.21 26.68 17.37
C PRO A 34 16.92 25.85 18.45
N ASP A 35 16.37 25.81 19.67
CA ASP A 35 16.95 25.03 20.77
C ASP A 35 17.00 23.52 20.47
N LEU A 36 16.19 23.04 19.53
CA LEU A 36 16.22 21.67 19.01
C LEU A 36 17.62 21.25 18.58
N PHE A 37 18.32 22.13 17.85
CA PHE A 37 19.62 21.83 17.25
C PHE A 37 20.76 21.85 18.26
N THR A 38 20.49 22.27 19.50
CA THR A 38 21.43 22.17 20.62
C THR A 38 21.49 20.77 21.23
N LEU A 39 20.55 19.87 20.86
CA LEU A 39 20.45 18.50 21.39
C LEU A 39 21.41 17.53 20.66
N THR A 40 22.72 17.80 20.71
CA THR A 40 23.76 17.09 19.94
C THR A 40 23.88 15.59 20.24
N ASP A 41 23.33 15.12 21.35
CA ASP A 41 23.33 13.71 21.77
C ASP A 41 22.16 12.88 21.18
N LEU A 42 21.27 13.50 20.40
CA LEU A 42 20.17 12.80 19.74
C LEU A 42 20.67 11.72 18.77
N ASN A 43 20.13 10.52 18.93
CA ASN A 43 20.27 9.40 18.00
C ASN A 43 19.03 9.25 17.10
N TYR A 44 17.86 9.63 17.61
CA TYR A 44 16.58 9.49 16.92
C TYR A 44 15.81 10.80 16.99
N PHE A 45 15.36 11.27 15.83
CA PHE A 45 14.50 12.43 15.72
C PHE A 45 13.36 12.14 14.76
N SER A 46 12.14 12.32 15.23
CA SER A 46 10.92 12.20 14.45
C SER A 46 10.10 13.48 14.56
N LEU A 47 9.73 14.06 13.43
CA LEU A 47 8.83 15.19 13.31
C LEU A 47 7.83 14.90 12.19
N THR A 48 6.61 14.48 12.54
CA THR A 48 5.65 13.91 11.56
C THR A 48 4.25 14.49 11.71
N GLU A 49 3.47 14.43 10.62
CA GLU A 49 2.08 14.92 10.59
C GLU A 49 1.95 16.42 10.91
N THR A 50 2.87 17.24 10.40
CA THR A 50 2.88 18.70 10.63
C THR A 50 2.87 19.50 9.33
N CYS A 51 2.80 20.83 9.45
CA CYS A 51 2.89 21.75 8.32
C CYS A 51 4.33 22.08 7.88
N LEU A 52 5.34 21.38 8.39
CA LEU A 52 6.75 21.68 8.14
C LEU A 52 7.08 21.73 6.64
N GLN A 53 7.68 22.83 6.19
CA GLN A 53 8.15 23.04 4.81
C GLN A 53 9.67 22.97 4.65
N ASP A 54 10.42 23.30 5.71
CA ASP A 54 11.88 23.19 5.77
C ASP A 54 12.31 22.89 7.21
N ILE A 55 13.26 21.97 7.38
CA ILE A 55 13.86 21.59 8.67
C ILE A 55 14.96 22.57 9.12
N GLY A 56 15.46 23.44 8.22
CA GLY A 56 16.54 24.38 8.50
C GLY A 56 17.93 23.75 8.41
N SER A 57 18.94 24.58 8.13
CA SER A 57 20.34 24.12 7.95
C SER A 57 20.99 23.58 9.22
N ASP A 58 20.50 24.01 10.37
CA ASP A 58 21.07 23.68 11.69
C ASP A 58 20.85 22.21 12.06
N ILE A 59 20.03 21.46 11.29
CA ILE A 59 19.93 20.00 11.42
C ILE A 59 21.31 19.32 11.31
N SER A 60 22.27 19.92 10.59
CA SER A 60 23.62 19.37 10.47
C SER A 60 24.43 19.38 11.77
N GLU A 61 23.99 20.11 12.80
CA GLU A 61 24.63 20.13 14.13
C GLU A 61 24.34 18.84 14.94
N LEU A 62 23.32 18.06 14.55
CA LEU A 62 22.96 16.81 15.22
C LEU A 62 23.88 15.65 14.79
N LEU A 63 25.18 15.78 15.04
CA LEU A 63 26.25 14.87 14.56
C LEU A 63 26.09 13.41 14.99
N ASN A 64 25.31 13.14 16.04
CA ASN A 64 25.04 11.78 16.53
C ASN A 64 23.79 11.14 15.92
N LEU A 65 23.01 11.86 15.12
CA LEU A 65 21.73 11.40 14.61
C LEU A 65 21.90 10.18 13.71
N GLN A 66 21.15 9.12 14.03
CA GLN A 66 21.15 7.85 13.31
C GLN A 66 19.84 7.61 12.56
N THR A 67 18.73 8.13 13.09
CA THR A 67 17.41 8.00 12.49
C THR A 67 16.73 9.35 12.43
N LEU A 68 16.34 9.76 11.23
CA LEU A 68 15.58 10.98 10.96
C LEU A 68 14.28 10.62 10.23
N ILE A 69 13.15 10.91 10.86
CA ILE A 69 11.81 10.63 10.34
C ILE A 69 11.06 11.96 10.19
N LEU A 70 10.75 12.32 8.94
CA LEU A 70 10.06 13.55 8.55
C LEU A 70 8.87 13.26 7.62
N HIS A 71 8.27 12.08 7.74
CA HIS A 71 7.15 11.71 6.88
C HIS A 71 5.89 12.53 7.16
N SER A 72 5.01 12.61 6.17
CA SER A 72 3.71 13.28 6.27
C SER A 72 3.82 14.75 6.70
N ASN A 73 4.77 15.48 6.11
CA ASN A 73 4.90 16.93 6.25
C ASN A 73 4.57 17.63 4.93
N ARG A 74 5.08 18.84 4.71
CA ARG A 74 4.89 19.64 3.50
C ARG A 74 6.21 20.08 2.87
N LEU A 75 7.26 19.26 3.00
CA LEU A 75 8.58 19.56 2.43
C LEU A 75 8.49 19.62 0.91
N GLU A 76 8.71 20.79 0.31
CA GLU A 76 8.74 20.96 -1.16
C GLU A 76 10.14 20.73 -1.74
N THR A 77 11.17 20.97 -0.92
CA THR A 77 12.58 20.80 -1.26
C THR A 77 13.25 19.92 -0.23
N PHE A 78 14.20 19.10 -0.67
CA PHE A 78 15.08 18.40 0.25
C PHE A 78 16.15 19.35 0.80
N ASN A 79 16.40 19.32 2.11
CA ASN A 79 17.41 20.15 2.73
C ASN A 79 18.78 19.45 2.69
N ASP A 80 19.70 19.98 1.89
CA ASP A 80 21.06 19.46 1.70
C ASP A 80 21.85 19.33 3.00
N ALA A 81 21.50 20.06 4.07
CA ALA A 81 22.14 19.93 5.37
C ALA A 81 22.02 18.53 5.97
N ILE A 82 20.96 17.80 5.64
CA ILE A 82 20.75 16.41 6.08
C ILE A 82 21.89 15.51 5.57
N THR A 83 22.47 15.81 4.40
CA THR A 83 23.58 15.03 3.79
C THR A 83 24.89 15.12 4.57
N ARG A 84 25.00 16.10 5.48
CA ARG A 84 26.18 16.30 6.35
C ARG A 84 26.14 15.46 7.63
N LEU A 85 25.06 14.71 7.88
CA LEU A 85 24.90 13.88 9.09
C LEU A 85 25.74 12.59 8.98
N PRO A 86 26.86 12.47 9.71
CA PRO A 86 27.86 11.43 9.45
C PRO A 86 27.44 10.03 9.92
N LYS A 87 26.45 9.95 10.81
CA LYS A 87 25.99 8.68 11.43
C LYS A 87 24.59 8.25 10.97
N LEU A 88 23.99 8.97 10.02
CA LEU A 88 22.62 8.72 9.59
C LEU A 88 22.51 7.35 8.90
N LYS A 89 21.64 6.49 9.43
CA LYS A 89 21.36 5.13 8.96
C LYS A 89 19.98 5.00 8.35
N ILE A 90 19.00 5.74 8.87
CA ILE A 90 17.61 5.67 8.44
C ILE A 90 17.13 7.10 8.17
N LEU A 91 16.63 7.32 6.96
CA LEU A 91 15.98 8.57 6.57
C LEU A 91 14.63 8.25 5.96
N ASP A 92 13.58 8.80 6.56
CA ASP A 92 12.22 8.75 6.03
C ASP A 92 11.71 10.16 5.80
N VAL A 93 11.48 10.52 4.54
CA VAL A 93 10.86 11.78 4.12
C VAL A 93 9.63 11.51 3.25
N SER A 94 9.00 10.35 3.43
CA SER A 94 7.84 9.93 2.63
C SER A 94 6.61 10.82 2.84
N SER A 95 5.69 10.82 1.89
CA SER A 95 4.45 11.63 1.97
C SER A 95 4.75 13.13 2.16
N ASN A 96 5.62 13.67 1.31
CA ASN A 96 5.94 15.09 1.21
C ASN A 96 5.73 15.55 -0.25
N PHE A 97 6.25 16.73 -0.60
CA PHE A 97 6.13 17.31 -1.94
C PHE A 97 7.48 17.50 -2.62
N ILE A 98 8.48 16.70 -2.25
CA ILE A 98 9.86 16.84 -2.74
C ILE A 98 9.93 16.51 -4.23
N LYS A 99 10.44 17.45 -5.03
CA LYS A 99 10.55 17.33 -6.50
C LYS A 99 11.93 16.88 -6.97
N THR A 100 12.97 17.31 -6.27
CA THR A 100 14.37 17.07 -6.65
C THR A 100 15.21 16.77 -5.41
N LEU A 101 16.30 16.04 -5.61
CA LEU A 101 17.31 15.75 -4.60
C LEU A 101 18.67 16.23 -5.08
N PRO A 102 19.55 16.69 -4.16
CA PRO A 102 20.92 17.03 -4.50
C PRO A 102 21.75 15.77 -4.75
N GLU A 103 22.80 15.87 -5.56
CA GLU A 103 23.81 14.80 -5.73
C GLU A 103 24.53 14.46 -4.41
N SER A 104 24.57 15.41 -3.47
CA SER A 104 25.15 15.21 -2.14
C SER A 104 24.45 14.12 -1.33
N ILE A 105 23.25 13.66 -1.70
CA ILE A 105 22.60 12.52 -1.00
C ILE A 105 23.48 11.25 -1.00
N ALA A 106 24.35 11.10 -2.00
CA ALA A 106 25.32 10.01 -2.08
C ALA A 106 26.39 10.04 -0.96
N SER A 107 26.58 11.18 -0.27
CA SER A 107 27.56 11.32 0.82
C SER A 107 27.15 10.59 2.10
N LEU A 108 25.90 10.14 2.22
CA LEU A 108 25.35 9.42 3.37
C LEU A 108 25.90 7.98 3.45
N SER A 109 27.21 7.83 3.69
CA SER A 109 27.93 6.56 3.66
C SER A 109 27.44 5.49 4.66
N GLN A 110 26.77 5.93 5.73
CA GLN A 110 26.22 5.03 6.77
C GLN A 110 24.77 4.62 6.52
N ILE A 111 24.14 5.10 5.45
CA ILE A 111 22.73 4.89 5.21
C ILE A 111 22.42 3.41 4.93
N VAL A 112 21.37 2.92 5.56
CA VAL A 112 20.86 1.55 5.47
C VAL A 112 19.46 1.55 4.85
N SER A 113 18.64 2.55 5.15
CA SER A 113 17.27 2.67 4.64
C SER A 113 16.97 4.10 4.20
N LEU A 114 16.51 4.24 2.96
CA LEU A 114 16.00 5.49 2.40
C LEU A 114 14.54 5.31 1.99
N ASN A 115 13.66 6.16 2.52
CA ASN A 115 12.26 6.21 2.14
C ASN A 115 11.89 7.61 1.64
N PHE A 116 11.70 7.72 0.31
CA PHE A 116 11.19 8.89 -0.38
C PHE A 116 9.83 8.60 -1.04
N SER A 117 9.13 7.57 -0.58
CA SER A 117 7.84 7.20 -1.17
C SER A 117 6.79 8.32 -1.07
N ASN A 118 5.84 8.34 -2.01
CA ASN A 118 4.76 9.33 -2.04
C ASN A 118 5.29 10.78 -2.02
N ASN A 119 6.17 11.07 -2.97
CA ASN A 119 6.70 12.40 -3.22
C ASN A 119 6.43 12.78 -4.68
N GLN A 120 7.20 13.72 -5.19
CA GLN A 120 6.99 14.37 -6.47
C GLN A 120 8.21 14.27 -7.38
N LEU A 121 9.09 13.28 -7.12
CA LEU A 121 10.39 13.09 -7.77
C LEU A 121 10.25 12.70 -9.23
N ASP A 122 10.85 13.48 -10.13
CA ASP A 122 10.92 13.19 -11.56
C ASP A 122 12.18 12.38 -11.93
N SER A 123 13.25 12.53 -11.14
CA SER A 123 14.49 11.76 -11.22
C SER A 123 15.00 11.43 -9.82
N PHE A 124 16.00 10.54 -9.75
CA PHE A 124 16.69 10.22 -8.51
C PHE A 124 18.20 10.20 -8.77
N PRO A 125 19.01 10.90 -7.96
CA PRO A 125 20.46 11.01 -8.15
C PRO A 125 21.14 9.65 -7.95
N ASN A 126 22.40 9.56 -8.37
CA ASN A 126 23.16 8.34 -8.20
C ASN A 126 23.47 8.08 -6.72
N LEU A 127 23.49 6.81 -6.31
CA LEU A 127 23.83 6.39 -4.94
C LEU A 127 25.00 5.39 -4.93
N ILE A 128 25.91 5.51 -5.90
CA ILE A 128 26.94 4.51 -6.17
C ILE A 128 27.84 4.25 -4.93
N ASP A 129 28.01 5.24 -4.06
CA ASP A 129 28.89 5.14 -2.89
C ASP A 129 28.18 4.77 -1.57
N THR A 130 26.86 4.55 -1.57
CA THR A 130 26.11 4.13 -0.37
C THR A 130 26.13 2.60 -0.18
N SER A 131 27.31 2.02 -0.02
CA SER A 131 27.52 0.54 0.04
C SER A 131 26.71 -0.20 1.12
N LYS A 132 26.28 0.51 2.18
CA LYS A 132 25.48 -0.04 3.29
C LYS A 132 23.97 -0.02 3.06
N LEU A 133 23.50 0.61 1.98
CA LEU A 133 22.07 0.74 1.68
C LEU A 133 21.45 -0.65 1.47
N CYS A 134 20.44 -0.99 2.24
CA CYS A 134 19.73 -2.27 2.21
C CYS A 134 18.34 -2.16 1.58
N VAL A 135 17.67 -1.03 1.82
CA VAL A 135 16.28 -0.77 1.43
C VAL A 135 16.19 0.63 0.81
N LEU A 136 15.63 0.69 -0.39
CA LEU A 136 15.33 1.94 -1.07
C LEU A 136 13.87 1.93 -1.53
N ASP A 137 13.09 2.87 -1.01
CA ASP A 137 11.69 3.07 -1.36
C ASP A 137 11.48 4.42 -2.06
N LEU A 138 11.23 4.36 -3.37
CA LEU A 138 10.92 5.48 -4.25
C LEU A 138 9.51 5.35 -4.85
N SER A 139 8.66 4.56 -4.22
CA SER A 139 7.31 4.32 -4.73
C SER A 139 6.44 5.57 -4.73
N GLU A 140 5.40 5.59 -5.56
CA GLU A 140 4.44 6.69 -5.64
C GLU A 140 5.13 8.05 -5.92
N ASN A 141 6.01 8.07 -6.92
CA ASN A 141 6.68 9.27 -7.42
C ASN A 141 6.35 9.46 -8.91
N ARG A 142 7.10 10.31 -9.61
CA ARG A 142 6.91 10.62 -11.03
C ARG A 142 8.06 10.13 -11.92
N LEU A 143 8.90 9.22 -11.42
CA LEU A 143 10.10 8.73 -12.11
C LEU A 143 9.73 8.14 -13.48
N THR A 144 10.29 8.70 -14.56
CA THR A 144 10.07 8.20 -15.93
C THR A 144 11.14 7.18 -16.36
N THR A 145 12.30 7.23 -15.72
CA THR A 145 13.42 6.32 -15.96
C THR A 145 13.74 5.53 -14.69
N PHE A 146 14.35 4.36 -14.88
CA PHE A 146 14.91 3.62 -13.75
C PHE A 146 15.99 4.47 -13.05
N PRO A 147 16.01 4.56 -11.71
CA PRO A 147 16.98 5.37 -10.99
C PRO A 147 18.42 4.89 -11.24
N ASP A 148 19.39 5.81 -11.27
CA ASP A 148 20.81 5.48 -11.50
C ASP A 148 21.50 4.92 -10.24
N ILE A 149 20.99 3.78 -9.79
CA ILE A 149 21.42 3.08 -8.57
C ILE A 149 21.96 1.70 -8.88
N ILE A 150 22.13 1.35 -10.16
CA ILE A 150 22.57 0.02 -10.57
C ILE A 150 24.08 0.00 -10.55
N SER A 151 24.64 -0.48 -9.45
CA SER A 151 26.08 -0.51 -9.23
C SER A 151 26.50 -1.74 -8.44
N PRO A 152 27.64 -2.37 -8.81
CA PRO A 152 28.21 -3.47 -8.04
C PRO A 152 28.65 -3.06 -6.63
N LYS A 153 28.82 -1.76 -6.37
CA LYS A 153 29.16 -1.23 -5.03
C LYS A 153 28.00 -1.30 -4.04
N LEU A 154 26.75 -1.42 -4.50
CA LEU A 154 25.58 -1.58 -3.63
C LEU A 154 25.45 -3.03 -3.15
N THR A 155 26.44 -3.47 -2.37
CA THR A 155 26.58 -4.86 -1.92
C THR A 155 25.48 -5.33 -0.97
N CYS A 156 24.76 -4.39 -0.36
CA CYS A 156 23.73 -4.66 0.63
C CYS A 156 22.29 -4.46 0.11
N LEU A 157 22.10 -3.79 -1.04
CA LEU A 157 20.77 -3.42 -1.51
C LEU A 157 19.96 -4.67 -1.83
N SER A 158 18.93 -4.91 -1.03
CA SER A 158 18.16 -6.15 -1.05
C SER A 158 16.69 -5.94 -1.38
N GLU A 159 16.16 -4.74 -1.09
CA GLU A 159 14.79 -4.35 -1.42
C GLU A 159 14.79 -3.04 -2.19
N LEU A 160 14.23 -3.07 -3.41
CA LEU A 160 14.02 -1.90 -4.25
C LEU A 160 12.54 -1.77 -4.59
N LYS A 161 11.93 -0.68 -4.13
CA LYS A 161 10.52 -0.39 -4.32
C LYS A 161 10.35 0.84 -5.20
N LEU A 162 9.74 0.62 -6.36
CA LEU A 162 9.55 1.59 -7.44
C LEU A 162 8.10 1.59 -7.95
N GLN A 163 7.17 0.98 -7.22
CA GLN A 163 5.77 0.89 -7.65
C GLN A 163 5.13 2.27 -7.81
N ARG A 164 4.16 2.40 -8.72
CA ARG A 164 3.48 3.67 -9.05
C ARG A 164 4.46 4.79 -9.41
N ASN A 165 5.24 4.52 -10.42
CA ASN A 165 6.02 5.53 -11.12
C ASN A 165 5.63 5.50 -12.60
N ASN A 166 6.37 6.22 -13.44
CA ASN A 166 6.20 6.25 -14.88
C ASN A 166 7.33 5.49 -15.61
N ILE A 167 7.97 4.53 -14.96
CA ILE A 167 9.17 3.85 -15.50
C ILE A 167 8.78 3.02 -16.72
N GLU A 168 9.45 3.23 -17.84
CA GLU A 168 9.16 2.53 -19.10
C GLU A 168 10.07 1.32 -19.37
N VAL A 169 11.30 1.35 -18.83
CA VAL A 169 12.34 0.38 -19.15
C VAL A 169 13.07 -0.04 -17.87
N ILE A 170 13.22 -1.36 -17.69
CA ILE A 170 14.19 -1.92 -16.76
C ILE A 170 15.50 -2.08 -17.53
N PRO A 171 16.61 -1.49 -17.08
CA PRO A 171 17.90 -1.59 -17.77
C PRO A 171 18.51 -2.99 -17.61
N ASN A 172 19.23 -3.43 -18.64
CA ASN A 172 19.87 -4.76 -18.68
C ASN A 172 20.97 -4.92 -17.63
N SER A 173 21.53 -3.80 -17.16
CA SER A 173 22.50 -3.75 -16.07
C SER A 173 21.92 -4.15 -14.71
N ILE A 174 20.62 -4.38 -14.55
CA ILE A 174 19.97 -4.76 -13.28
C ILE A 174 20.65 -5.95 -12.58
N THR A 175 21.31 -6.82 -13.33
CA THR A 175 22.15 -7.94 -12.85
C THR A 175 23.34 -7.51 -11.99
N GLN A 176 23.78 -6.26 -12.10
CA GLN A 176 24.88 -5.69 -11.33
C GLN A 176 24.52 -5.39 -9.87
N LEU A 177 23.26 -5.62 -9.44
CA LEU A 177 22.85 -5.53 -8.04
C LEU A 177 23.06 -6.89 -7.34
N PRO A 178 24.17 -7.10 -6.61
CA PRO A 178 24.60 -8.43 -6.17
C PRO A 178 23.78 -9.01 -5.00
N ALA A 179 22.94 -8.19 -4.36
CA ALA A 179 22.17 -8.54 -3.17
C ALA A 179 20.66 -8.42 -3.34
N LEU A 180 20.16 -8.01 -4.51
CA LEU A 180 18.75 -7.73 -4.73
C LEU A 180 17.90 -8.99 -4.55
N LYS A 181 16.92 -8.93 -3.64
CA LYS A 181 15.99 -10.02 -3.31
C LYS A 181 14.57 -9.70 -3.72
N THR A 182 14.17 -8.44 -3.57
CA THR A 182 12.81 -7.98 -3.86
C THR A 182 12.87 -6.76 -4.76
N LEU A 183 12.21 -6.86 -5.90
CA LEU A 183 12.02 -5.77 -6.86
C LEU A 183 10.53 -5.53 -7.07
N ASN A 184 10.04 -4.37 -6.65
CA ASN A 184 8.65 -3.98 -6.86
C ASN A 184 8.56 -2.87 -7.89
N LEU A 185 7.97 -3.15 -9.04
CA LEU A 185 7.76 -2.25 -10.16
C LEU A 185 6.27 -2.22 -10.57
N ASN A 186 5.36 -2.64 -9.68
CA ASN A 186 3.93 -2.61 -9.95
C ASN A 186 3.46 -1.20 -10.39
N ASP A 187 2.44 -1.12 -11.24
CA ASP A 187 1.83 0.13 -11.68
C ASP A 187 2.87 1.10 -12.30
N ASN A 188 3.61 0.63 -13.30
CA ASN A 188 4.55 1.43 -14.10
C ASN A 188 4.16 1.35 -15.59
N LYS A 189 5.01 1.86 -16.48
CA LYS A 189 4.78 1.88 -17.93
C LYS A 189 5.65 0.87 -18.69
N ILE A 190 6.07 -0.20 -18.02
CA ILE A 190 7.00 -1.19 -18.58
C ILE A 190 6.29 -2.03 -19.63
N LYS A 191 6.85 -2.05 -20.85
CA LYS A 191 6.30 -2.81 -21.99
C LYS A 191 6.99 -4.14 -22.23
N THR A 192 8.28 -4.21 -21.90
CA THR A 192 9.14 -5.38 -22.14
C THR A 192 10.09 -5.58 -20.96
N LEU A 193 10.48 -6.82 -20.71
CA LEU A 193 11.47 -7.16 -19.69
C LEU A 193 12.78 -7.58 -20.35
N PRO A 194 13.95 -7.18 -19.80
CA PRO A 194 15.23 -7.69 -20.25
C PRO A 194 15.41 -9.14 -19.79
N GLY A 195 15.97 -10.00 -20.65
CA GLY A 195 16.28 -11.39 -20.30
C GLY A 195 17.27 -11.48 -19.12
N GLU A 196 18.09 -10.45 -18.93
CA GLU A 196 19.03 -10.26 -17.82
C GLU A 196 18.33 -10.23 -16.45
N LEU A 197 17.05 -9.84 -16.37
CA LEU A 197 16.32 -9.85 -15.10
C LEU A 197 16.26 -11.24 -14.45
N ALA A 198 16.25 -12.31 -15.27
CA ALA A 198 16.29 -13.68 -14.80
C ALA A 198 17.67 -14.14 -14.31
N ASP A 199 18.73 -13.39 -14.62
CA ASP A 199 20.10 -13.69 -14.19
C ASP A 199 20.43 -13.07 -12.82
N CYS A 200 19.53 -12.28 -12.23
CA CYS A 200 19.67 -11.77 -10.87
C CYS A 200 19.60 -12.91 -9.83
N HIS A 201 20.75 -13.48 -9.47
CA HIS A 201 20.85 -14.74 -8.71
C HIS A 201 20.17 -14.77 -7.33
N LYS A 202 19.99 -13.62 -6.69
CA LYS A 202 19.35 -13.52 -5.37
C LYS A 202 17.90 -13.04 -5.41
N LEU A 203 17.38 -12.74 -6.60
CA LEU A 203 16.04 -12.20 -6.77
C LEU A 203 15.00 -13.29 -6.49
N LYS A 204 14.19 -13.08 -5.45
CA LYS A 204 13.17 -14.01 -4.97
C LYS A 204 11.76 -13.53 -5.27
N GLU A 205 11.58 -12.21 -5.29
CA GLU A 205 10.30 -11.56 -5.44
C GLU A 205 10.39 -10.46 -6.49
N VAL A 206 9.53 -10.55 -7.50
CA VAL A 206 9.38 -9.54 -8.55
C VAL A 206 7.91 -9.27 -8.71
N ASN A 207 7.52 -8.02 -8.50
CA ASN A 207 6.16 -7.56 -8.78
C ASN A 207 6.17 -6.61 -9.98
N LEU A 208 5.47 -7.01 -11.03
CA LEU A 208 5.34 -6.29 -12.30
C LEU A 208 3.87 -6.09 -12.69
N GLN A 209 2.94 -6.28 -11.75
CA GLN A 209 1.52 -6.05 -12.00
C GLN A 209 1.27 -4.61 -12.48
N GLY A 210 0.12 -4.36 -13.09
CA GLY A 210 -0.25 -3.00 -13.53
C GLY A 210 0.67 -2.37 -14.59
N ASN A 211 1.53 -3.17 -15.26
CA ASN A 211 2.38 -2.72 -16.35
C ASN A 211 1.80 -3.15 -17.72
N PRO A 212 1.89 -2.30 -18.76
CA PRO A 212 1.39 -2.59 -20.10
C PRO A 212 2.33 -3.53 -20.88
N ILE A 213 2.54 -4.74 -20.37
CA ILE A 213 3.45 -5.73 -20.97
C ILE A 213 2.91 -6.21 -22.32
N ASN A 214 3.71 -6.05 -23.38
CA ASN A 214 3.33 -6.39 -24.76
C ASN A 214 3.11 -7.89 -24.96
N ASP A 215 3.89 -8.72 -24.25
CA ASP A 215 3.77 -10.18 -24.30
C ASP A 215 2.55 -10.64 -23.49
N LYS A 216 1.50 -11.06 -24.21
CA LYS A 216 0.22 -11.51 -23.62
C LYS A 216 0.38 -12.71 -22.67
N ARG A 217 1.34 -13.61 -22.92
CA ARG A 217 1.57 -14.79 -22.08
C ARG A 217 2.29 -14.38 -20.80
N LEU A 218 3.34 -13.58 -20.91
CA LEU A 218 4.04 -13.02 -19.76
C LEU A 218 3.10 -12.15 -18.90
N PHE A 219 2.28 -11.31 -19.52
CA PHE A 219 1.27 -10.51 -18.83
C PHE A 219 0.31 -11.37 -17.98
N LYS A 220 -0.21 -12.47 -18.55
CA LYS A 220 -1.04 -13.42 -17.80
C LYS A 220 -0.29 -14.07 -16.62
N LEU A 221 0.99 -14.42 -16.81
CA LEU A 221 1.82 -15.00 -15.74
C LEU A 221 2.08 -13.99 -14.61
N ILE A 222 2.35 -12.73 -14.95
CA ILE A 222 2.55 -11.64 -14.00
C ILE A 222 1.31 -11.45 -13.12
N ASN A 223 0.12 -11.46 -13.71
CA ASN A 223 -1.14 -11.27 -12.98
C ASN A 223 -1.49 -12.44 -12.03
N GLN A 224 -0.84 -13.60 -12.18
CA GLN A 224 -1.00 -14.73 -11.26
C GLN A 224 -0.03 -14.69 -10.07
N CYS A 225 0.85 -13.68 -9.97
CA CYS A 225 1.81 -13.46 -8.87
C CYS A 225 2.79 -14.61 -8.60
N ARG A 226 3.26 -15.30 -9.64
CA ARG A 226 4.19 -16.43 -9.50
C ARG A 226 5.59 -16.04 -9.93
N THR A 227 6.36 -15.37 -9.06
CA THR A 227 7.71 -14.86 -9.36
C THR A 227 8.60 -15.88 -10.08
N LYS A 228 8.66 -17.12 -9.57
CA LYS A 228 9.49 -18.16 -10.19
C LYS A 228 9.11 -18.43 -11.65
N GLN A 229 7.82 -18.52 -11.95
CA GLN A 229 7.34 -18.77 -13.31
C GLN A 229 7.59 -17.57 -14.24
N ILE A 230 7.51 -16.35 -13.70
CA ILE A 230 7.87 -15.12 -14.44
C ILE A 230 9.35 -15.17 -14.80
N LEU A 231 10.24 -15.42 -13.84
CA LEU A 231 11.68 -15.48 -14.08
C LEU A 231 12.06 -16.63 -15.02
N ASP A 232 11.45 -17.82 -14.87
CA ASP A 232 11.67 -18.95 -15.78
C ASP A 232 11.21 -18.61 -17.21
N TYR A 233 10.10 -17.89 -17.37
CA TYR A 233 9.61 -17.45 -18.68
C TYR A 233 10.53 -16.41 -19.31
N VAL A 234 10.95 -15.39 -18.54
CA VAL A 234 11.88 -14.34 -18.97
C VAL A 234 13.21 -14.95 -19.43
N LYS A 235 13.73 -15.93 -18.68
CA LYS A 235 14.97 -16.65 -19.03
C LYS A 235 14.91 -17.34 -20.39
N GLN A 236 13.75 -17.84 -20.78
CA GLN A 236 13.56 -18.63 -21.99
C GLN A 236 13.12 -17.79 -23.21
N ASN A 237 12.40 -16.69 -22.99
CA ASN A 237 11.65 -16.01 -24.06
C ASN A 237 12.00 -14.51 -24.23
N CYS A 238 12.64 -13.87 -23.25
CA CYS A 238 13.01 -12.45 -23.37
C CYS A 238 14.42 -12.30 -23.98
N PRO A 239 14.63 -11.30 -24.87
CA PRO A 239 15.92 -11.07 -25.49
C PRO A 239 16.96 -10.64 -24.44
N LYS A 240 18.19 -11.17 -24.59
CA LYS A 240 19.37 -10.69 -23.88
C LYS A 240 20.22 -9.85 -24.84
N THR A 241 20.82 -8.78 -24.35
CA THR A 241 21.84 -8.06 -25.09
C THR A 241 23.04 -8.98 -25.31
N THR A 242 23.32 -9.33 -26.57
CA THR A 242 24.54 -10.04 -26.93
C THR A 242 25.68 -9.03 -26.99
N ASN A 243 26.54 -9.03 -25.97
CA ASN A 243 27.85 -8.37 -26.07
C ASN A 243 28.75 -9.22 -26.97
N ASN A 244 28.71 -9.00 -28.28
CA ASN A 244 29.77 -9.43 -29.19
C ASN A 244 30.25 -8.24 -30.02
N ILE A 245 31.36 -7.66 -29.54
CA ILE A 245 32.32 -6.95 -30.38
C ILE A 245 33.13 -8.02 -31.13
N ASN A 246 33.20 -7.85 -32.46
CA ASN A 246 34.09 -8.46 -33.46
C ASN A 246 33.78 -9.82 -34.14
N GLU A 247 33.68 -9.68 -35.46
CA GLU A 247 34.28 -10.46 -36.55
C GLU A 247 33.65 -11.78 -37.04
N SER A 248 33.03 -11.64 -38.23
CA SER A 248 33.15 -12.49 -39.41
C SER A 248 32.96 -14.01 -39.29
N SER A 249 31.91 -14.51 -39.94
CA SER A 249 32.08 -15.46 -41.05
C SER A 249 30.82 -15.61 -41.89
N LYS A 250 31.02 -15.45 -43.19
CA LYS A 250 30.06 -15.59 -44.28
C LYS A 250 29.51 -17.02 -44.37
N LYS A 251 28.21 -17.14 -44.64
CA LYS A 251 27.53 -18.05 -45.58
C LYS A 251 26.05 -17.64 -45.55
N GLY A 252 25.45 -16.95 -46.50
CA GLY A 252 25.59 -17.05 -47.95
C GLY A 252 24.57 -18.04 -48.50
N LYS A 253 23.31 -17.61 -48.67
CA LYS A 253 22.43 -17.93 -49.82
C LYS A 253 21.13 -17.11 -49.81
N SER A 254 21.17 -16.04 -50.62
CA SER A 254 20.16 -15.55 -51.57
C SER A 254 18.67 -15.54 -51.18
N LYS A 255 18.10 -14.35 -50.91
CA LYS A 255 17.42 -13.42 -51.85
C LYS A 255 16.08 -13.92 -52.40
N LYS A 256 15.00 -13.26 -51.99
CA LYS A 256 14.07 -12.60 -52.93
C LYS A 256 13.38 -11.41 -52.25
N ASN A 257 13.64 -10.23 -52.79
CA ASN A 257 12.93 -8.99 -52.51
C ASN A 257 11.52 -9.06 -53.10
N SER A 258 10.58 -8.45 -52.39
CA SER A 258 9.50 -7.67 -53.00
C SER A 258 9.13 -6.56 -52.02
N GLU A 259 9.62 -5.35 -52.31
CA GLU A 259 9.05 -4.08 -51.84
C GLU A 259 7.68 -3.85 -52.52
N LYS A 260 6.89 -2.95 -51.90
CA LYS A 260 5.54 -2.42 -52.21
C LYS A 260 4.48 -2.95 -51.25
N ASP A 261 3.68 -2.15 -50.53
CA ASP A 261 3.37 -0.72 -50.62
C ASP A 261 3.03 -0.16 -49.22
N LEU A 262 3.30 1.13 -49.04
CA LEU A 262 2.70 1.98 -48.01
C LEU A 262 1.28 2.33 -48.45
N GLU A 263 0.27 1.83 -47.74
CA GLU A 263 -1.07 2.43 -47.77
C GLU A 263 -1.69 2.52 -46.37
N SER A 264 -2.01 3.77 -46.03
CA SER A 264 -3.07 4.27 -45.15
C SER A 264 -3.43 3.49 -43.88
N SER A 265 -3.07 4.12 -42.77
CA SER A 265 -3.78 4.11 -41.51
C SER A 265 -5.31 4.16 -41.68
N GLN A 266 -5.98 3.05 -41.39
CA GLN A 266 -7.35 3.06 -40.88
C GLN A 266 -7.33 2.50 -39.47
N SER A 267 -7.79 3.33 -38.54
CA SER A 267 -8.09 3.02 -37.16
C SER A 267 -9.19 1.97 -37.10
N GLU A 268 -8.81 0.70 -36.94
CA GLU A 268 -9.73 -0.32 -36.46
C GLU A 268 -9.79 -0.25 -34.94
N ASP A 269 -10.86 0.41 -34.45
CA ASP A 269 -11.37 0.23 -33.10
C ASP A 269 -11.63 -1.27 -32.88
N ASN A 270 -10.68 -1.93 -32.21
CA ASN A 270 -10.95 -3.24 -31.63
C ASN A 270 -12.04 -3.05 -30.56
N LEU A 271 -13.28 -3.35 -30.94
CA LEU A 271 -14.41 -3.55 -30.04
C LEU A 271 -14.03 -4.64 -29.03
N VAL A 272 -13.55 -4.22 -27.86
CA VAL A 272 -13.37 -5.12 -26.72
C VAL A 272 -14.77 -5.54 -26.27
N GLU A 273 -15.13 -6.80 -26.54
CA GLU A 273 -16.36 -7.39 -26.06
C GLU A 273 -16.25 -7.61 -24.54
N TYR A 274 -16.88 -6.73 -23.77
CA TYR A 274 -16.92 -6.85 -22.31
C TYR A 274 -17.88 -7.97 -21.91
N LYS A 275 -17.40 -8.95 -21.13
CA LYS A 275 -18.16 -10.12 -20.68
C LYS A 275 -19.10 -9.80 -19.53
N TYR A 276 -18.73 -8.87 -18.66
CA TYR A 276 -19.48 -8.47 -17.46
C TYR A 276 -19.43 -6.96 -17.25
N LYS A 277 -20.38 -6.43 -16.48
CA LYS A 277 -20.52 -4.99 -16.18
C LYS A 277 -20.58 -4.75 -14.67
N ILE A 278 -19.85 -3.73 -14.20
CA ILE A 278 -20.10 -3.10 -12.89
C ILE A 278 -20.84 -1.79 -13.13
N SER A 279 -22.10 -1.75 -12.71
CA SER A 279 -22.94 -0.56 -12.74
C SER A 279 -22.78 0.22 -11.44
N ILE A 280 -22.13 1.38 -11.49
CA ILE A 280 -22.00 2.28 -10.35
C ILE A 280 -23.23 3.18 -10.31
N LYS A 281 -24.00 3.10 -9.22
CA LYS A 281 -25.11 4.01 -8.91
C LYS A 281 -24.66 5.09 -7.94
N PRO A 282 -25.10 6.35 -8.13
CA PRO A 282 -24.83 7.41 -7.17
C PRO A 282 -25.48 7.10 -5.82
N SER A 283 -25.00 7.77 -4.77
CA SER A 283 -25.64 7.68 -3.46
C SER A 283 -27.04 8.31 -3.55
N ASP A 284 -28.05 7.62 -3.04
CA ASP A 284 -29.43 8.11 -2.90
C ASP A 284 -29.66 8.81 -1.55
N GLU A 285 -28.58 9.03 -0.79
CA GLU A 285 -28.57 9.62 0.56
C GLU A 285 -29.41 8.89 1.62
N SER A 286 -29.99 7.74 1.27
CA SER A 286 -30.78 6.90 2.18
C SER A 286 -29.93 6.17 3.22
N PHE A 287 -28.65 5.98 2.92
CA PHE A 287 -27.70 5.30 3.78
C PHE A 287 -26.35 6.04 3.83
N LYS A 288 -25.87 6.31 5.04
CA LYS A 288 -24.60 7.01 5.28
C LYS A 288 -23.75 6.35 6.36
N VAL A 289 -22.44 6.58 6.28
CA VAL A 289 -21.49 6.19 7.34
C VAL A 289 -20.94 7.46 7.97
N VAL A 290 -20.95 7.55 9.29
CA VAL A 290 -20.39 8.69 10.04
C VAL A 290 -19.14 8.23 10.78
N VAL A 291 -18.03 8.95 10.62
CA VAL A 291 -16.74 8.62 11.24
C VAL A 291 -16.46 9.58 12.38
N ASP A 292 -16.26 9.01 13.55
CA ASP A 292 -15.80 9.69 14.76
C ASP A 292 -14.29 9.95 14.68
N ASN A 293 -13.87 11.13 15.14
CA ASN A 293 -12.47 11.53 15.21
C ASN A 293 -11.63 10.61 16.11
N SER A 294 -12.25 9.92 17.07
CA SER A 294 -11.58 8.95 17.95
C SER A 294 -10.89 7.81 17.20
N THR A 295 -11.36 7.49 15.99
CA THR A 295 -10.76 6.42 15.14
C THR A 295 -9.39 6.78 14.57
N LYS A 296 -9.05 8.08 14.49
CA LYS A 296 -7.84 8.58 13.82
C LYS A 296 -6.55 8.04 14.44
N SER A 297 -6.51 7.89 15.76
CA SER A 297 -5.32 7.46 16.51
C SER A 297 -4.99 5.97 16.40
N ILE A 298 -5.89 5.17 15.82
CA ILE A 298 -5.75 3.69 15.79
C ILE A 298 -5.95 3.14 14.37
N ARG A 299 -7.01 3.56 13.67
CA ARG A 299 -7.37 3.04 12.36
C ARG A 299 -8.22 4.06 11.60
N GLU A 300 -7.57 5.08 11.06
CA GLU A 300 -8.23 6.28 10.52
C GLU A 300 -9.10 6.02 9.27
N HIS A 301 -8.66 5.12 8.39
CA HIS A 301 -9.18 5.08 7.03
C HIS A 301 -10.29 4.05 6.89
N ILE A 302 -11.40 4.46 6.26
CA ILE A 302 -12.52 3.60 5.92
C ILE A 302 -13.07 3.96 4.54
N VAL A 303 -13.46 2.93 3.79
CA VAL A 303 -14.12 3.03 2.48
C VAL A 303 -15.28 2.05 2.47
N CYS A 304 -16.42 2.45 1.91
CA CYS A 304 -17.65 1.66 1.93
C CYS A 304 -18.35 1.69 0.57
N CYS A 305 -19.09 0.62 0.26
CA CYS A 305 -20.08 0.61 -0.82
C CYS A 305 -21.21 -0.37 -0.50
N LEU A 306 -22.32 -0.25 -1.23
CA LEU A 306 -23.40 -1.22 -1.23
C LEU A 306 -23.35 -2.02 -2.52
N ILE A 307 -23.54 -3.34 -2.44
CA ILE A 307 -23.66 -4.20 -3.61
C ILE A 307 -25.10 -4.74 -3.63
N ASN A 308 -25.83 -4.41 -4.69
CA ASN A 308 -27.24 -4.73 -4.84
C ASN A 308 -27.45 -5.97 -5.72
N ASN A 309 -28.63 -6.57 -5.64
CA ASN A 309 -29.10 -7.64 -6.51
C ASN A 309 -28.20 -8.89 -6.52
N ILE A 310 -27.64 -9.24 -5.36
CA ILE A 310 -26.86 -10.46 -5.19
C ILE A 310 -27.78 -11.67 -5.09
N ASN A 311 -27.40 -12.76 -5.75
CA ASN A 311 -28.09 -14.04 -5.66
C ASN A 311 -27.07 -15.12 -5.30
N PHE A 312 -27.01 -15.48 -4.02
CA PHE A 312 -26.11 -16.53 -3.55
C PHE A 312 -26.79 -17.90 -3.55
N THR A 313 -26.18 -18.84 -4.24
CA THR A 313 -26.33 -20.27 -3.91
C THR A 313 -25.51 -20.61 -2.67
N GLU A 314 -25.78 -21.76 -2.03
CA GLU A 314 -24.94 -22.20 -0.90
C GLU A 314 -23.45 -22.34 -1.29
N GLU A 315 -23.18 -22.76 -2.52
CA GLU A 315 -21.82 -22.95 -3.02
C GLU A 315 -21.11 -21.63 -3.31
N THR A 316 -21.79 -20.68 -3.96
CA THR A 316 -21.24 -19.35 -4.23
C THR A 316 -21.08 -18.54 -2.95
N CYS A 317 -21.98 -18.68 -1.98
CA CYS A 317 -21.83 -18.09 -0.64
C CYS A 317 -20.57 -18.61 0.07
N LYS A 318 -20.36 -19.94 0.09
CA LYS A 318 -19.14 -20.56 0.65
C LYS A 318 -17.88 -20.09 -0.10
N SER A 319 -17.96 -19.97 -1.42
CA SER A 319 -16.85 -19.52 -2.25
C SER A 319 -16.55 -18.03 -2.03
N PHE A 320 -17.56 -17.20 -1.81
CA PHE A 320 -17.40 -15.79 -1.47
C PHE A 320 -16.71 -15.60 -0.11
N ILE A 321 -17.07 -16.40 0.90
CA ILE A 321 -16.37 -16.40 2.20
C ILE A 321 -14.90 -16.83 2.02
N LYS A 322 -14.63 -17.84 1.19
CA LYS A 322 -13.24 -18.26 0.86
C LYS A 322 -12.47 -17.16 0.13
N LEU A 323 -13.13 -16.43 -0.77
CA LEU A 323 -12.55 -15.30 -1.48
C LEU A 323 -12.11 -14.20 -0.50
N GLN A 324 -12.96 -13.85 0.48
CA GLN A 324 -12.59 -12.87 1.50
C GLN A 324 -11.32 -13.28 2.26
N ASN A 325 -11.21 -14.55 2.66
CA ASN A 325 -10.01 -15.08 3.30
C ASN A 325 -8.77 -15.00 2.40
N LYS A 326 -8.91 -15.35 1.11
CA LYS A 326 -7.83 -15.24 0.10
C LYS A 326 -7.34 -13.79 -0.02
N LEU A 327 -8.26 -12.82 -0.08
CA LEU A 327 -7.91 -11.40 -0.18
C LEU A 327 -7.26 -10.90 1.11
N HIS A 328 -7.76 -11.32 2.28
CA HIS A 328 -7.15 -11.03 3.57
C HIS A 328 -5.70 -11.50 3.65
N ASP A 329 -5.39 -12.70 3.15
CA ASP A 329 -4.03 -13.26 3.14
C ASP A 329 -3.11 -12.61 2.10
N GLY A 330 -3.64 -12.25 0.93
CA GLY A 330 -2.92 -11.64 -0.18
C GLY A 330 -2.87 -10.11 -0.11
N ILE A 331 -3.78 -9.45 -0.84
CA ILE A 331 -3.77 -7.99 -1.06
C ILE A 331 -3.84 -7.19 0.26
N CYS A 332 -4.47 -7.75 1.29
CA CYS A 332 -4.60 -7.13 2.61
C CYS A 332 -3.42 -7.45 3.56
N ASN A 333 -2.42 -8.20 3.12
CA ASN A 333 -1.22 -8.57 3.91
C ASN A 333 -1.57 -9.15 5.29
N LYS A 334 -2.41 -10.20 5.30
CA LYS A 334 -2.92 -10.86 6.52
C LYS A 334 -3.59 -9.86 7.47
N ARG A 335 -4.48 -9.05 6.90
CA ARG A 335 -5.23 -7.95 7.54
C ARG A 335 -4.40 -6.79 8.09
N ASN A 336 -3.07 -6.79 7.94
CA ASN A 336 -2.23 -5.68 8.44
C ASN A 336 -2.42 -4.40 7.62
N SER A 337 -2.61 -4.53 6.30
CA SER A 337 -2.75 -3.35 5.44
C SER A 337 -4.19 -2.88 5.29
N ALA A 338 -5.15 -3.80 5.18
CA ALA A 338 -6.56 -3.49 5.10
C ALA A 338 -7.40 -4.63 5.69
N THR A 339 -8.60 -4.34 6.16
CA THR A 339 -9.55 -5.35 6.63
C THR A 339 -10.85 -5.17 5.89
N ILE A 340 -11.19 -6.16 5.06
CA ILE A 340 -12.48 -6.25 4.37
C ILE A 340 -13.48 -6.89 5.31
N ALA A 341 -14.65 -6.28 5.44
CA ALA A 341 -15.77 -6.79 6.21
C ALA A 341 -17.05 -6.65 5.37
N THR A 342 -17.87 -7.70 5.36
CA THR A 342 -19.11 -7.78 4.58
C THR A 342 -20.29 -8.08 5.48
N HIS A 343 -21.39 -7.37 5.26
CA HIS A 343 -22.57 -7.37 6.11
C HIS A 343 -23.82 -7.58 5.27
N ASP A 344 -24.74 -8.42 5.73
CA ASP A 344 -26.08 -8.49 5.15
C ASP A 344 -26.80 -7.17 5.45
N PHE A 345 -27.08 -6.40 4.40
CA PHE A 345 -27.65 -5.06 4.55
C PHE A 345 -29.05 -5.10 5.16
N LYS A 346 -29.84 -6.14 4.87
CA LYS A 346 -31.19 -6.28 5.43
C LYS A 346 -31.14 -6.44 6.95
N LYS A 347 -30.12 -7.13 7.46
CA LYS A 347 -29.92 -7.36 8.89
C LYS A 347 -29.34 -6.16 9.65
N LEU A 348 -28.83 -5.14 8.95
CA LEU A 348 -28.37 -3.91 9.61
C LEU A 348 -29.52 -3.15 10.28
N GLU A 349 -30.70 -3.16 9.64
CA GLU A 349 -31.90 -2.42 10.08
C GLU A 349 -31.59 -0.97 10.49
N SER A 350 -30.79 -0.26 9.69
CA SER A 350 -30.36 1.10 9.99
C SER A 350 -30.12 1.93 8.74
N SER A 351 -30.42 3.22 8.84
CA SER A 351 -30.11 4.22 7.79
C SER A 351 -28.72 4.83 7.94
N MET A 352 -28.07 4.58 9.09
CA MET A 352 -26.74 5.07 9.38
C MET A 352 -25.90 4.01 10.10
N VAL A 353 -24.60 3.99 9.79
CA VAL A 353 -23.59 3.28 10.57
C VAL A 353 -22.56 4.28 11.08
N LYS A 354 -22.21 4.21 12.37
CA LYS A 354 -21.16 5.05 12.96
C LYS A 354 -19.87 4.23 13.11
N TYR A 355 -18.76 4.71 12.54
CA TYR A 355 -17.42 4.19 12.78
C TYR A 355 -16.77 4.95 13.93
N THR A 356 -16.57 4.29 15.06
CA THR A 356 -16.16 4.90 16.34
C THR A 356 -15.20 3.98 17.10
N THR A 357 -14.89 4.32 18.35
CA THR A 357 -14.05 3.53 19.23
C THR A 357 -14.70 3.34 20.59
N PHE A 358 -14.42 2.20 21.24
CA PHE A 358 -14.78 1.96 22.64
C PHE A 358 -13.57 1.43 23.41
N PRO A 359 -13.46 1.72 24.72
CA PRO A 359 -12.56 0.98 25.59
C PRO A 359 -12.80 -0.54 25.48
N PRO A 360 -11.74 -1.37 25.60
CA PRO A 360 -11.84 -2.83 25.41
C PRO A 360 -12.97 -3.52 26.19
N ASP A 361 -13.24 -3.07 27.41
CA ASP A 361 -14.28 -3.64 28.28
C ASP A 361 -15.71 -3.15 27.96
N LYS A 362 -15.82 -2.04 27.22
CA LYS A 362 -17.11 -1.44 26.84
C LYS A 362 -17.56 -1.83 25.44
N LEU A 363 -16.65 -2.30 24.59
CA LEU A 363 -16.98 -2.84 23.28
C LEU A 363 -17.66 -4.20 23.48
N ILE A 364 -18.96 -4.31 23.24
CA ILE A 364 -19.69 -5.59 23.30
C ILE A 364 -20.06 -6.00 21.89
N ILE A 365 -19.70 -7.21 21.49
CA ILE A 365 -20.00 -7.76 20.17
C ILE A 365 -20.48 -9.19 20.32
N LYS A 366 -21.39 -9.64 19.44
CA LYS A 366 -21.64 -11.06 19.17
C LYS A 366 -20.76 -11.52 18.00
N PRO A 367 -19.59 -12.13 18.23
CA PRO A 367 -18.68 -12.49 17.14
C PRO A 367 -19.29 -13.55 16.22
N LEU A 368 -18.92 -13.50 14.93
CA LEU A 368 -19.26 -14.55 13.97
C LEU A 368 -19.01 -15.96 14.52
N ASN A 369 -20.02 -16.84 14.39
CA ASN A 369 -19.98 -18.24 14.84
C ASN A 369 -19.72 -18.42 16.35
N HIS A 370 -20.00 -17.40 17.16
CA HIS A 370 -19.93 -17.47 18.61
C HIS A 370 -21.35 -17.44 19.22
N PRO A 371 -21.65 -18.26 20.23
CA PRO A 371 -23.01 -18.40 20.74
C PRO A 371 -23.51 -17.14 21.46
N ASN A 372 -22.62 -16.48 22.22
CA ASN A 372 -22.97 -15.37 23.12
C ASN A 372 -22.21 -14.09 22.77
N GLU A 373 -22.77 -12.96 23.21
CA GLU A 373 -22.07 -11.68 23.27
C GLU A 373 -20.90 -11.74 24.25
N ILE A 374 -19.81 -11.07 23.89
CA ILE A 374 -18.60 -10.97 24.71
C ILE A 374 -17.99 -9.57 24.55
N THR A 375 -17.18 -9.17 25.53
CA THR A 375 -16.46 -7.89 25.43
C THR A 375 -15.27 -7.99 24.46
N GLY A 376 -14.85 -6.86 23.91
CA GLY A 376 -13.67 -6.75 23.06
C GLY A 376 -12.41 -7.24 23.79
N ALA A 377 -12.28 -6.92 25.08
CA ALA A 377 -11.18 -7.41 25.93
C ALA A 377 -11.16 -8.95 26.05
N GLN A 378 -12.33 -9.55 26.32
CA GLN A 378 -12.46 -11.01 26.43
C GLN A 378 -12.17 -11.71 25.09
N LEU A 379 -12.73 -11.18 23.99
CA LEU A 379 -12.48 -11.71 22.65
C LEU A 379 -11.00 -11.64 22.28
N PHE A 380 -10.37 -10.48 22.50
CA PHE A 380 -8.96 -10.27 22.20
C PHE A 380 -8.08 -11.26 22.97
N THR A 381 -8.32 -11.40 24.28
CA THR A 381 -7.59 -12.33 25.15
C THR A 381 -7.74 -13.78 24.68
N LYS A 382 -8.96 -14.20 24.32
CA LYS A 382 -9.23 -15.55 23.79
C LYS A 382 -8.45 -15.83 22.50
N LEU A 383 -8.45 -14.89 21.55
CA LEU A 383 -7.71 -15.02 20.29
C LEU A 383 -6.20 -15.03 20.51
N GLN A 384 -5.69 -14.26 21.48
CA GLN A 384 -4.27 -14.26 21.82
C GLN A 384 -3.84 -15.61 22.43
N ILE A 385 -4.67 -16.21 23.28
CA ILE A 385 -4.43 -17.56 23.83
C ILE A 385 -4.44 -18.61 22.70
N GLU A 386 -5.42 -18.55 21.79
CA GLU A 386 -5.51 -19.46 20.65
C GLU A 386 -4.28 -19.34 19.74
N ALA A 387 -3.87 -18.12 19.41
CA ALA A 387 -2.68 -17.83 18.62
C ALA A 387 -1.41 -18.40 19.27
N ASN A 388 -1.28 -18.24 20.59
CA ASN A 388 -0.17 -18.76 21.37
C ASN A 388 -0.15 -20.30 21.41
N ASN A 389 -1.31 -20.93 21.58
CA ASN A 389 -1.43 -22.39 21.57
C ASN A 389 -1.07 -22.98 20.20
N LEU A 390 -1.56 -22.36 19.11
CA LEU A 390 -1.20 -22.76 17.74
C LEU A 390 0.30 -22.59 17.46
N ARG A 391 0.92 -21.52 17.97
CA ARG A 391 2.38 -21.31 17.88
C ARG A 391 3.15 -22.43 18.59
N LYS A 392 2.73 -22.79 19.82
CA LYS A 392 3.32 -23.88 20.60
C LYS A 392 3.18 -25.23 19.90
N LEU A 393 1.97 -25.57 19.43
CA LEU A 393 1.70 -26.81 18.69
C LEU A 393 2.55 -26.96 17.44
N LYS A 394 2.75 -25.88 16.68
CA LYS A 394 3.55 -25.88 15.44
C LYS A 394 5.07 -25.74 15.67
N LYS A 395 5.53 -25.72 16.93
CA LYS A 395 6.95 -25.53 17.33
C LYS A 395 7.63 -24.35 16.63
N LYS A 396 6.91 -23.27 16.34
CA LYS A 396 7.46 -22.08 15.67
C LYS A 396 7.97 -21.07 16.70
N THR A 397 9.17 -20.53 16.48
CA THR A 397 9.74 -19.43 17.28
C THR A 397 8.98 -18.12 17.06
N THR A 398 8.44 -17.92 15.85
CA THR A 398 7.63 -16.74 15.46
C THR A 398 6.15 -17.08 15.37
N TYR A 399 5.28 -16.11 15.66
CA TYR A 399 3.83 -16.23 15.44
C TYR A 399 3.51 -16.61 13.99
N SER A 400 2.56 -17.52 13.78
CA SER A 400 2.04 -17.76 12.43
C SER A 400 1.39 -16.48 11.93
N GLY A 401 1.68 -16.06 10.69
CA GLY A 401 1.18 -14.79 10.14
C GLY A 401 -0.34 -14.59 10.20
N ILE A 402 -1.12 -15.64 10.47
CA ILE A 402 -2.57 -15.62 10.65
C ILE A 402 -3.01 -14.65 11.77
N HIS A 403 -2.25 -14.49 12.85
CA HIS A 403 -2.65 -13.64 13.99
C HIS A 403 -1.87 -12.33 14.09
N LYS A 404 -1.11 -11.96 13.04
CA LYS A 404 -0.27 -10.75 13.07
C LYS A 404 -1.10 -9.47 13.24
N TYR A 405 -2.35 -9.49 12.79
CA TYR A 405 -3.28 -8.36 12.94
C TYR A 405 -3.66 -8.08 14.41
N LEU A 406 -3.53 -9.05 15.33
CA LEU A 406 -3.82 -8.82 16.75
C LEU A 406 -2.88 -7.76 17.35
N TYR A 407 -1.63 -7.70 16.88
CA TYR A 407 -0.65 -6.70 17.29
C TYR A 407 -1.03 -5.27 16.90
N LEU A 408 -1.92 -5.08 15.91
CA LEU A 408 -2.34 -3.74 15.51
C LEU A 408 -3.13 -3.02 16.60
N ILE A 409 -3.82 -3.78 17.45
CA ILE A 409 -4.65 -3.23 18.54
C ILE A 409 -4.14 -3.62 19.93
N GLU A 410 -3.05 -4.39 20.04
CA GLU A 410 -2.48 -4.78 21.33
C GLU A 410 -2.05 -3.54 22.14
N GLY A 411 -2.50 -3.48 23.40
CA GLY A 411 -2.18 -2.37 24.31
C GLY A 411 -2.82 -1.03 23.97
N LYS A 412 -3.73 -0.97 22.99
CA LYS A 412 -4.45 0.27 22.65
C LYS A 412 -5.52 0.58 23.70
N PRO A 413 -5.70 1.85 24.11
CA PRO A 413 -6.65 2.23 25.15
C PRO A 413 -8.11 2.14 24.69
N VAL A 414 -8.35 2.17 23.37
CA VAL A 414 -9.66 1.98 22.75
C VAL A 414 -9.51 1.11 21.50
N TYR A 415 -10.61 0.48 21.10
CA TYR A 415 -10.73 -0.41 19.95
C TYR A 415 -11.71 0.16 18.92
N PRO A 416 -11.37 0.13 17.62
CA PRO A 416 -12.26 0.64 16.59
C PRO A 416 -13.40 -0.34 16.33
N CYS A 417 -14.59 0.18 16.10
CA CYS A 417 -15.77 -0.62 15.77
C CYS A 417 -16.75 0.16 14.90
N LEU A 418 -17.60 -0.58 14.20
CA LEU A 418 -18.77 0.00 13.55
C LEU A 418 -20.00 -0.39 14.36
N ILE A 419 -20.85 0.60 14.61
CA ILE A 419 -22.13 0.44 15.30
C ILE A 419 -23.27 0.91 14.40
N ASN A 420 -24.43 0.27 14.56
CA ASN A 420 -25.66 0.73 13.92
C ASN A 420 -26.40 1.77 14.79
N GLU A 421 -27.56 2.25 14.33
CA GLU A 421 -28.35 3.26 15.07
C GLU A 421 -28.81 2.78 16.45
N LYS A 422 -28.98 1.46 16.61
CA LYS A 422 -29.33 0.79 17.87
C LYS A 422 -28.12 0.58 18.80
N GLN A 423 -26.95 1.17 18.49
CA GLN A 423 -25.70 1.01 19.23
C GLN A 423 -25.16 -0.42 19.28
N VAL A 424 -25.62 -1.31 18.38
CA VAL A 424 -25.12 -2.68 18.28
C VAL A 424 -23.84 -2.67 17.46
N VAL A 425 -22.76 -3.28 17.98
CA VAL A 425 -21.50 -3.45 17.25
C VAL A 425 -21.66 -4.48 16.14
N ILE A 426 -21.61 -4.02 14.90
CA ILE A 426 -21.72 -4.86 13.69
C ILE A 426 -20.36 -5.36 13.22
N SER A 427 -19.29 -4.66 13.59
CA SER A 427 -17.92 -4.96 13.15
C SER A 427 -16.89 -4.49 14.16
N PHE A 428 -15.85 -5.30 14.37
CA PHE A 428 -14.69 -4.98 15.19
C PHE A 428 -13.40 -5.20 14.38
N PRO A 429 -12.99 -4.24 13.52
CA PRO A 429 -11.76 -4.36 12.75
C PRO A 429 -10.50 -4.25 13.63
N PRO A 430 -9.39 -4.95 13.30
CA PRO A 430 -9.22 -5.94 12.23
C PRO A 430 -9.66 -7.37 12.63
N ILE A 431 -10.37 -7.51 13.75
CA ILE A 431 -10.62 -8.79 14.42
C ILE A 431 -11.70 -9.62 13.75
N THR A 432 -12.94 -9.16 13.75
CA THR A 432 -14.09 -9.95 13.28
C THR A 432 -15.34 -9.11 13.04
N ASN A 433 -16.27 -9.66 12.27
CA ASN A 433 -17.61 -9.11 12.13
C ASN A 433 -18.57 -9.72 13.16
N SER A 434 -19.70 -9.06 13.36
CA SER A 434 -20.78 -9.59 14.17
C SER A 434 -21.59 -10.64 13.43
N ASP A 435 -22.02 -11.67 14.16
CA ASP A 435 -22.97 -12.67 13.69
C ASP A 435 -24.34 -12.06 13.35
N VAL A 436 -24.68 -10.90 13.94
CA VAL A 436 -25.95 -10.18 13.72
C VAL A 436 -26.14 -9.81 12.24
N THR A 437 -25.05 -9.46 11.54
CA THR A 437 -25.06 -9.05 10.13
C THR A 437 -24.45 -10.10 9.21
N LYS A 438 -24.46 -11.36 9.61
CA LYS A 438 -23.82 -12.46 8.87
C LYS A 438 -24.43 -12.66 7.49
N ILE A 439 -23.56 -12.79 6.49
CA ILE A 439 -23.91 -13.15 5.11
C ILE A 439 -24.40 -14.60 5.06
N GLU A 440 -25.52 -14.80 4.38
CA GLU A 440 -26.15 -16.10 4.14
C GLU A 440 -26.53 -16.23 2.65
N SER A 441 -27.01 -17.41 2.24
CA SER A 441 -27.52 -17.61 0.88
C SER A 441 -28.74 -16.73 0.56
N SER A 442 -29.47 -16.29 1.58
CA SER A 442 -30.61 -15.36 1.45
C SER A 442 -30.21 -13.89 1.28
N THR A 443 -28.92 -13.54 1.40
CA THR A 443 -28.45 -12.17 1.31
C THR A 443 -28.56 -11.64 -0.13
N THR A 444 -29.35 -10.58 -0.31
CA THR A 444 -29.56 -9.94 -1.62
C THR A 444 -28.88 -8.58 -1.78
N LYS A 445 -28.53 -7.93 -0.66
CA LYS A 445 -27.82 -6.66 -0.64
C LYS A 445 -26.71 -6.72 0.41
N ILE A 446 -25.51 -6.34 0.03
CA ILE A 446 -24.31 -6.43 0.88
C ILE A 446 -23.81 -5.03 1.17
N PHE A 447 -23.63 -4.71 2.45
CA PHE A 447 -22.79 -3.59 2.86
C PHE A 447 -21.36 -4.06 3.02
N VAL A 448 -20.45 -3.44 2.28
CA VAL A 448 -19.04 -3.73 2.35
C VAL A 448 -18.34 -2.52 2.94
N GLU A 449 -17.49 -2.79 3.92
CA GLU A 449 -16.59 -1.84 4.52
C GLU A 449 -15.15 -2.36 4.43
N VAL A 450 -14.22 -1.44 4.19
CA VAL A 450 -12.80 -1.73 4.23
C VAL A 450 -12.11 -0.68 5.08
N THR A 451 -11.43 -1.13 6.14
CA THR A 451 -10.70 -0.25 7.06
C THR A 451 -9.20 -0.46 6.97
N SER A 452 -8.41 0.58 7.23
CA SER A 452 -6.93 0.54 7.21
C SER A 452 -6.34 1.52 8.22
N SER A 453 -5.21 1.15 8.82
CA SER A 453 -4.36 2.03 9.62
C SER A 453 -3.19 2.62 8.80
N LEU A 454 -3.07 2.27 7.51
CA LEU A 454 -1.96 2.69 6.66
C LEU A 454 -2.36 3.82 5.71
N SER A 455 -3.43 3.62 4.92
CA SER A 455 -3.89 4.63 3.97
C SER A 455 -5.31 4.35 3.48
N GLN A 456 -6.00 5.40 3.03
CA GLN A 456 -7.27 5.27 2.32
C GLN A 456 -7.12 4.52 0.99
N PHE A 457 -5.95 4.62 0.34
CA PHE A 457 -5.65 3.85 -0.86
C PHE A 457 -5.72 2.34 -0.59
N ALA A 458 -5.13 1.87 0.51
CA ALA A 458 -5.17 0.44 0.87
C ALA A 458 -6.62 -0.08 0.96
N CYS A 459 -7.54 0.74 1.49
CA CYS A 459 -8.96 0.42 1.52
C CYS A 459 -9.57 0.32 0.12
N LYS A 460 -9.34 1.33 -0.73
CA LYS A 460 -9.87 1.37 -2.10
C LYS A 460 -9.36 0.21 -2.95
N ASN A 461 -8.09 -0.14 -2.82
CA ASN A 461 -7.47 -1.24 -3.54
C ASN A 461 -8.07 -2.59 -3.15
N ALA A 462 -8.18 -2.87 -1.84
CA ALA A 462 -8.79 -4.09 -1.35
C ALA A 462 -10.29 -4.19 -1.73
N MET A 463 -11.01 -3.07 -1.70
CA MET A 463 -12.41 -3.00 -2.16
C MET A 463 -12.54 -3.26 -3.67
N GLY A 464 -11.66 -2.67 -4.48
CA GLY A 464 -11.65 -2.88 -5.93
C GLY A 464 -11.35 -4.32 -6.32
N GLU A 465 -10.38 -4.96 -5.67
CA GLU A 465 -10.06 -6.37 -5.93
C GLU A 465 -11.17 -7.30 -5.46
N LEU A 466 -11.85 -6.98 -4.35
CA LEU A 466 -13.06 -7.72 -3.92
C LEU A 466 -14.13 -7.68 -5.01
N LEU A 467 -14.48 -6.50 -5.52
CA LEU A 467 -15.52 -6.36 -6.55
C LEU A 467 -15.15 -7.09 -7.85
N LYS A 468 -13.88 -7.01 -8.24
CA LYS A 468 -13.33 -7.71 -9.43
C LYS A 468 -13.34 -9.23 -9.31
N GLU A 469 -12.98 -9.77 -8.15
CA GLU A 469 -13.01 -11.23 -7.94
C GLU A 469 -14.45 -11.70 -7.72
N MET A 470 -15.32 -10.88 -7.13
CA MET A 470 -16.73 -11.18 -6.91
C MET A 470 -17.52 -11.29 -8.22
N ILE A 471 -17.30 -10.40 -9.19
CA ILE A 471 -17.97 -10.49 -10.50
C ILE A 471 -17.54 -11.76 -11.25
N SER A 472 -16.27 -12.15 -11.11
CA SER A 472 -15.72 -13.37 -11.70
C SER A 472 -16.26 -14.63 -11.02
N LEU A 473 -16.52 -14.56 -9.71
CA LEU A 473 -17.05 -15.67 -8.90
C LEU A 473 -18.54 -15.91 -9.15
N LEU A 474 -19.32 -14.84 -9.28
CA LEU A 474 -20.76 -14.93 -9.51
C LEU A 474 -21.11 -15.12 -10.99
N GLU A 475 -20.19 -14.79 -11.89
CA GLU A 475 -20.41 -14.81 -13.34
C GLU A 475 -21.63 -13.98 -13.78
N THR A 476 -21.91 -12.88 -13.07
CA THR A 476 -23.02 -11.96 -13.32
C THR A 476 -22.58 -10.52 -13.17
N ASP A 477 -23.29 -9.58 -13.80
CA ASP A 477 -23.08 -8.16 -13.58
C ASP A 477 -23.26 -7.77 -12.10
N LEU A 478 -22.51 -6.76 -11.66
CA LEU A 478 -22.62 -6.19 -10.32
C LEU A 478 -23.23 -4.80 -10.35
N GLU A 479 -24.13 -4.54 -9.43
CA GLU A 479 -24.64 -3.21 -9.15
C GLU A 479 -24.02 -2.69 -7.86
N VAL A 480 -23.19 -1.66 -7.96
CA VAL A 480 -22.47 -1.06 -6.82
C VAL A 480 -23.00 0.34 -6.58
N GLN A 481 -23.59 0.57 -5.42
CA GLN A 481 -24.11 1.88 -5.01
C GLN A 481 -23.08 2.59 -4.12
N GLN A 482 -22.85 3.88 -4.41
CA GLN A 482 -21.95 4.72 -3.64
C GLN A 482 -22.45 4.93 -2.21
N VAL A 483 -21.53 4.90 -1.25
CA VAL A 483 -21.81 5.26 0.15
C VAL A 483 -21.03 6.52 0.51
N ARG A 484 -21.73 7.49 1.10
CA ARG A 484 -21.15 8.73 1.64
C ARG A 484 -20.62 8.46 3.04
N ILE A 485 -19.35 8.75 3.25
CA ILE A 485 -18.68 8.69 4.54
C ILE A 485 -18.48 10.13 5.01
N LEU A 486 -19.14 10.50 6.09
CA LEU A 486 -19.14 11.85 6.65
C LEU A 486 -18.31 11.90 7.95
N ASN A 487 -17.83 13.08 8.33
CA ASN A 487 -17.36 13.33 9.70
C ASN A 487 -18.55 13.66 10.63
N GLU A 488 -18.27 13.92 11.92
CA GLU A 488 -19.31 14.29 12.89
C GLU A 488 -19.97 15.65 12.62
N GLU A 489 -19.38 16.48 11.75
CA GLU A 489 -19.92 17.75 11.28
C GLU A 489 -20.72 17.60 9.97
N ASP A 490 -21.11 16.37 9.60
CA ASP A 490 -21.79 16.01 8.35
C ASP A 490 -21.04 16.40 7.05
N GLN A 491 -19.75 16.72 7.13
CA GLN A 491 -18.90 17.01 5.97
C GLN A 491 -18.43 15.70 5.31
N LEU A 492 -18.45 15.67 3.97
CA LEU A 492 -18.03 14.50 3.20
C LEU A 492 -16.52 14.25 3.33
N LYS A 493 -16.14 13.13 3.96
CA LYS A 493 -14.75 12.66 4.06
C LYS A 493 -14.37 11.80 2.85
N VAL A 494 -15.21 10.82 2.52
CA VAL A 494 -14.96 9.86 1.43
C VAL A 494 -16.27 9.49 0.76
N ILE A 495 -16.24 9.37 -0.57
CA ILE A 495 -17.27 8.68 -1.34
C ILE A 495 -16.60 7.61 -2.18
N PHE A 496 -17.18 6.41 -2.22
CA PHE A 496 -16.65 5.31 -3.02
C PHE A 496 -17.79 4.49 -3.63
N PRO A 497 -17.66 4.01 -4.88
CA PRO A 497 -16.55 4.29 -5.80
C PRO A 497 -16.64 5.70 -6.41
N ALA A 498 -15.59 6.51 -6.33
CA ALA A 498 -15.52 7.82 -6.98
C ALA A 498 -15.18 7.70 -8.49
N LYS A 499 -15.13 8.84 -9.19
CA LYS A 499 -14.86 8.91 -10.64
C LYS A 499 -13.59 8.14 -11.05
N ASN A 500 -12.54 8.21 -10.23
CA ASN A 500 -11.23 7.61 -10.52
C ASN A 500 -11.02 6.23 -9.85
N ASP A 501 -12.04 5.70 -9.16
CA ASP A 501 -11.96 4.37 -8.53
C ASP A 501 -12.46 3.29 -9.50
N LEU A 502 -12.13 2.01 -9.27
CA LEU A 502 -12.55 0.88 -10.12
C LEU A 502 -12.18 1.05 -11.60
N ILE A 503 -10.98 1.56 -11.87
CA ILE A 503 -10.42 1.58 -13.22
C ILE A 503 -9.75 0.22 -13.43
N PHE A 504 -10.43 -0.67 -14.14
CA PHE A 504 -9.89 -1.96 -14.54
C PHE A 504 -9.25 -1.87 -15.92
N ASP A 505 -8.22 -2.68 -16.16
CA ASP A 505 -7.59 -2.77 -17.48
C ASP A 505 -8.61 -3.11 -18.57
N LYS A 506 -8.48 -2.51 -19.75
CA LYS A 506 -9.32 -2.81 -20.93
C LYS A 506 -9.27 -4.29 -21.37
N ASN A 507 -8.28 -5.06 -20.91
CA ASN A 507 -8.17 -6.51 -21.18
C ASN A 507 -9.00 -7.36 -20.21
N LEU A 508 -9.47 -6.79 -19.10
CA LEU A 508 -10.48 -7.42 -18.28
C LEU A 508 -11.80 -7.25 -19.02
N ALA A 509 -12.50 -8.36 -19.24
CA ALA A 509 -13.82 -8.35 -19.84
C ALA A 509 -14.88 -7.80 -18.85
N ILE A 510 -14.55 -6.73 -18.12
CA ILE A 510 -15.37 -6.05 -17.12
C ILE A 510 -15.46 -4.58 -17.53
N ASN A 511 -16.67 -4.13 -17.85
CA ASN A 511 -16.95 -2.73 -18.13
C ASN A 511 -17.49 -2.02 -16.89
N VAL A 512 -16.91 -0.89 -16.48
CA VAL A 512 -17.42 -0.12 -15.35
C VAL A 512 -18.21 1.07 -15.86
N ILE A 513 -19.53 0.99 -15.72
CA ILE A 513 -20.48 2.00 -16.20
C ILE A 513 -20.98 2.80 -15.01
N ARG A 514 -20.83 4.12 -15.07
CA ARG A 514 -21.39 5.04 -14.07
C ARG A 514 -22.71 5.56 -14.61
N ILE A 515 -23.79 5.28 -13.89
CA ILE A 515 -25.17 5.63 -14.26
C ILE A 515 -25.51 7.02 -13.72
#